data_AF-A0AAP8N7U8-F1
#
_entry.id   AF-A0AAP8N7U8-F1
#
_cell.length_a   1.000
_cell.length_b   1.000
_cell.length_c   1.000
_cell.angle_alpha   90.00
_cell.angle_beta   90.00
_cell.angle_gamma   90.00
#
_symmetry.space_group_name_H-M   'P 1'
#
loop_
_entity.id
_entity.type
_entity.pdbx_description
1 polymer ?
#
loop_
_entity_poly.entity_id
_entity_poly.type
_entity_poly.pdbx_seq_one_letter_code
_entity_poly.pdbx_strand_id
1 'polypeptide(L)'
;GKGGIICDPRDMSFRELERLSRGYVRAISQIVGPTKDIPAPDVFTNSQIMAWMMDEYSRIDEFNSPGFITGKPLVLGGSHGRETATAKGVTIVIREAAKRRGINLEGARVVIQGFGNAGSFLAKFMHDAG
;
A
#
# COMPACT_ATOMS: atom_id res chain seq x y z
N GLY A 1 6.31 8.30 -9.44
CA GLY A 1 6.82 9.38 -8.54
C GLY A 1 6.36 9.15 -7.11
N LYS A 2 5.94 10.21 -6.41
CA LYS A 2 5.15 10.15 -5.17
C LYS A 2 4.05 11.21 -5.21
N GLY A 3 2.94 10.93 -4.54
CA GLY A 3 1.81 11.84 -4.40
C GLY A 3 1.23 11.74 -3.00
N GLY A 4 0.44 12.73 -2.62
CA GLY A 4 -0.17 12.80 -1.30
C GLY A 4 -1.10 14.00 -1.16
N ILE A 5 -1.89 13.98 -0.09
CA ILE A 5 -2.82 15.05 0.25
C ILE A 5 -2.56 15.43 1.71
N ILE A 6 -2.45 16.72 2.00
CA ILE A 6 -2.34 17.22 3.37
C ILE A 6 -3.73 17.13 4.00
N CYS A 7 -3.96 16.08 4.79
CA CYS A 7 -5.19 15.86 5.56
C CYS A 7 -4.90 14.91 6.73
N ASP A 8 -5.80 14.87 7.71
CA ASP A 8 -5.82 13.80 8.72
C ASP A 8 -7.01 12.86 8.45
N PRO A 9 -6.78 11.68 7.86
CA PRO A 9 -7.84 10.74 7.56
C PRO A 9 -8.61 10.22 8.78
N ARG A 10 -8.07 10.38 10.00
CA ARG A 10 -8.68 9.91 11.25
C ARG A 10 -9.84 10.80 11.69
N ASP A 11 -9.81 12.06 11.30
CA ASP A 11 -10.85 13.04 11.61
C ASP A 11 -11.92 13.12 10.51
N MET A 12 -11.84 12.24 9.51
CA MET A 12 -12.72 12.24 8.34
C MET A 12 -13.68 11.06 8.39
N SER A 13 -14.94 11.32 8.05
CA SER A 13 -15.90 10.25 7.79
C SER A 13 -15.54 9.46 6.53
N PHE A 14 -16.06 8.24 6.44
CA PHE A 14 -15.87 7.37 5.28
C PHE A 14 -16.28 8.03 3.95
N ARG A 15 -17.36 8.82 3.97
CA ARG A 15 -17.83 9.58 2.79
C ARG A 15 -16.94 10.77 2.45
N GLU A 16 -16.32 11.41 3.43
CA GLU A 16 -15.33 12.47 3.17
C GLU A 16 -14.06 11.90 2.55
N LEU A 17 -13.59 10.75 3.06
CA LEU A 17 -12.46 10.03 2.46
C LEU A 17 -12.73 9.62 1.02
N GLU A 18 -13.91 9.10 0.72
CA GLU A 18 -14.29 8.77 -0.66
C GLU A 18 -14.28 10.02 -1.55
N ARG A 19 -14.95 11.10 -1.13
CA ARG A 19 -15.01 12.36 -1.91
C ARG A 19 -13.63 12.95 -2.13
N LEU A 20 -12.75 12.91 -1.13
CA LEU A 20 -11.37 13.37 -1.23
C LEU A 20 -10.58 12.52 -2.23
N SER A 21 -10.66 11.19 -2.12
CA SER A 21 -9.96 10.24 -3.01
C SER A 21 -10.35 10.45 -4.47
N ARG A 22 -11.65 10.61 -4.74
CA ARG A 22 -12.18 10.89 -6.09
C ARG A 22 -11.77 12.28 -6.57
N GLY A 23 -11.85 13.30 -5.71
CA GLY A 23 -11.43 14.66 -6.01
C GLY A 23 -9.96 14.74 -6.41
N TYR A 24 -9.11 14.00 -5.72
CA TYR A 24 -7.68 13.90 -6.04
C TYR A 24 -7.43 13.30 -7.41
N VAL A 25 -8.09 12.18 -7.75
CA VAL A 25 -7.96 11.57 -9.09
C VAL A 25 -8.38 12.53 -10.19
N ARG A 26 -9.51 13.25 -10.02
CA ARG A 26 -9.94 14.28 -10.97
C ARG A 26 -8.87 15.35 -11.19
N ALA A 27 -8.18 15.77 -10.14
CA ALA A 27 -7.15 16.80 -10.21
C ALA A 27 -5.86 16.32 -10.91
N ILE A 28 -5.51 15.03 -10.78
CA ILE A 28 -4.24 14.51 -11.33
C ILE A 28 -4.39 13.68 -12.60
N SER A 29 -5.61 13.37 -13.05
CA SER A 29 -5.90 12.39 -14.12
C SER A 29 -5.09 12.59 -15.41
N GLN A 30 -4.73 13.83 -15.74
CA GLN A 30 -3.95 14.15 -16.94
C GLN A 30 -2.49 13.64 -16.90
N ILE A 31 -1.92 13.53 -15.70
CA ILE A 31 -0.50 13.17 -15.49
C ILE A 31 -0.29 11.73 -14.99
N VAL A 32 -1.37 11.01 -14.69
CA VAL A 32 -1.33 9.61 -14.26
C VAL A 32 -2.01 8.71 -15.29
N GLY A 33 -1.76 7.41 -15.20
CA GLY A 33 -2.35 6.44 -16.12
C GLY A 33 -1.51 5.17 -16.23
N PRO A 34 -2.07 4.09 -16.81
CA PRO A 34 -1.38 2.79 -16.91
C PRO A 34 -0.02 2.84 -17.65
N THR A 35 0.16 3.82 -18.54
CA THR A 35 1.39 4.02 -19.33
C THR A 35 2.17 5.29 -18.94
N LYS A 36 1.76 5.96 -17.86
CA LYS A 36 2.36 7.21 -17.37
C LYS A 36 2.94 6.99 -15.96
N ASP A 37 2.19 7.36 -14.92
CA ASP A 37 2.52 7.10 -13.53
C ASP A 37 1.36 6.34 -12.88
N ILE A 38 1.69 5.25 -12.18
CA ILE A 38 0.74 4.29 -11.60
C ILE A 38 0.76 4.47 -10.08
N PRO A 39 -0.30 5.05 -9.47
CA PRO A 39 -0.33 5.21 -8.02
C PRO A 39 -0.42 3.87 -7.26
N ALA A 40 -0.14 3.94 -5.96
CA ALA A 40 -0.14 2.79 -5.08
C ALA A 40 -0.46 3.21 -3.63
N PRO A 41 -0.80 2.27 -2.74
CA PRO A 41 -1.00 2.57 -1.32
C PRO A 41 0.27 3.05 -0.63
N ASP A 42 0.07 3.95 0.32
CA ASP A 42 1.02 4.44 1.32
C ASP A 42 0.29 4.70 2.68
N VAL A 43 0.95 5.36 3.63
CA VAL A 43 0.42 5.74 4.95
C VAL A 43 -0.99 6.32 4.85
N PHE A 44 -1.90 5.76 5.65
CA PHE A 44 -3.34 6.08 5.70
C PHE A 44 -4.14 5.85 4.39
N THR A 45 -3.57 5.16 3.42
CA THR A 45 -4.32 4.65 2.27
C THR A 45 -4.33 3.12 2.25
N ASN A 46 -5.32 2.53 1.61
CA ASN A 46 -5.54 1.09 1.61
C ASN A 46 -6.29 0.66 0.34
N SER A 47 -6.62 -0.62 0.24
CA SER A 47 -7.30 -1.19 -0.92
C SER A 47 -8.66 -0.53 -1.23
N GLN A 48 -9.40 -0.08 -0.21
CA GLN A 48 -10.66 0.64 -0.42
C GLN A 48 -10.43 2.01 -1.09
N ILE A 49 -9.43 2.76 -0.66
CA ILE A 49 -9.06 4.03 -1.29
C ILE A 49 -8.59 3.80 -2.73
N MET A 50 -7.80 2.74 -2.97
CA MET A 50 -7.40 2.38 -4.34
C MET A 50 -8.59 2.01 -5.22
N ALA A 51 -9.62 1.36 -4.66
CA ALA A 51 -10.85 1.02 -5.38
C ALA A 51 -11.60 2.27 -5.83
N TRP A 52 -11.81 3.25 -4.94
CA TRP A 52 -12.45 4.52 -5.30
C TRP A 52 -11.65 5.31 -6.33
N MET A 53 -10.33 5.34 -6.18
CA MET A 53 -9.48 6.03 -7.14
C MET A 53 -9.52 5.38 -8.52
N MET A 54 -9.52 4.04 -8.59
CA MET A 54 -9.65 3.30 -9.84
C MET A 54 -11.00 3.53 -10.52
N ASP A 55 -12.08 3.48 -9.75
CA ASP A 55 -13.44 3.70 -10.22
C ASP A 55 -13.58 5.12 -10.81
N GLU A 56 -13.08 6.13 -10.10
CA GLU A 56 -13.12 7.51 -10.57
C GLU A 56 -12.29 7.71 -11.85
N TYR A 57 -11.09 7.11 -11.92
CA TYR A 57 -10.27 7.20 -13.12
C TYR A 57 -10.94 6.50 -14.30
N SER A 58 -11.50 5.31 -14.09
CA SER A 58 -12.18 4.54 -15.14
C SER A 58 -13.41 5.29 -15.69
N ARG A 59 -14.12 6.03 -14.83
CA ARG A 59 -15.19 6.94 -15.26
C ARG A 59 -14.66 8.08 -16.15
N ILE A 60 -13.53 8.68 -15.81
CA ILE A 60 -12.93 9.79 -16.59
C ILE A 60 -12.38 9.29 -17.93
N ASP A 61 -11.79 8.10 -17.93
CA ASP A 61 -11.17 7.45 -19.09
C ASP A 61 -12.20 6.76 -20.01
N GLU A 62 -13.48 6.73 -19.59
CA GLU A 62 -14.59 6.04 -20.26
C GLU A 62 -14.32 4.56 -20.57
N PHE A 63 -13.38 3.95 -19.83
CA PHE A 63 -12.95 2.58 -20.00
C PHE A 63 -12.58 1.95 -18.65
N ASN A 64 -12.74 0.63 -18.54
CA ASN A 64 -12.29 -0.10 -17.37
C ASN A 64 -10.76 -0.14 -17.36
N SER A 65 -10.15 0.67 -16.49
CA SER A 65 -8.69 0.88 -16.46
C SER A 65 -8.05 0.31 -15.19
N PRO A 66 -8.07 -1.02 -14.97
CA PRO A 66 -7.50 -1.64 -13.76
C PRO A 66 -5.99 -1.44 -13.66
N GLY A 67 -5.30 -1.21 -14.78
CA GLY A 67 -3.86 -0.90 -14.81
C GLY A 67 -3.50 0.47 -14.24
N PHE A 68 -4.49 1.34 -13.98
CA PHE A 68 -4.27 2.68 -13.46
C PHE A 68 -3.59 2.69 -12.09
N ILE A 69 -3.94 1.75 -11.19
CA ILE A 69 -3.52 1.79 -9.78
C ILE A 69 -3.22 0.41 -9.24
N THR A 70 -2.21 0.27 -8.38
CA THR A 70 -1.89 -1.00 -7.70
C THR A 70 -2.48 -1.06 -6.29
N GLY A 71 -2.41 -2.22 -5.62
CA GLY A 71 -2.93 -2.37 -4.25
C GLY A 71 -4.46 -2.41 -4.14
N LYS A 72 -5.15 -2.64 -5.26
CA LYS A 72 -6.60 -2.82 -5.34
C LYS A 72 -7.06 -4.07 -4.58
N PRO A 73 -8.36 -4.16 -4.20
CA PRO A 73 -8.97 -5.41 -3.73
C PRO A 73 -8.85 -6.53 -4.77
N LEU A 74 -8.83 -7.78 -4.33
CA LEU A 74 -8.72 -8.95 -5.22
C LEU A 74 -9.82 -8.96 -6.29
N VAL A 75 -11.05 -8.63 -5.90
CA VAL A 75 -12.22 -8.56 -6.79
C VAL A 75 -12.10 -7.51 -7.90
N LEU A 76 -11.17 -6.56 -7.78
CA LEU A 76 -10.86 -5.53 -8.79
C LEU A 76 -9.51 -5.75 -9.47
N GLY A 77 -9.02 -6.99 -9.52
CA GLY A 77 -7.72 -7.32 -10.11
C GLY A 77 -6.52 -6.98 -9.22
N GLY A 78 -6.72 -6.98 -7.90
CA GLY A 78 -5.63 -6.97 -6.93
C GLY A 78 -4.79 -8.25 -6.99
N SER A 79 -3.55 -8.19 -6.51
CA SER A 79 -2.65 -9.34 -6.48
C SER A 79 -2.62 -10.00 -5.10
N HIS A 80 -2.68 -11.33 -5.06
CA HIS A 80 -2.50 -12.09 -3.83
C HIS A 80 -1.13 -11.78 -3.20
N GLY A 81 -1.14 -11.55 -1.88
CA GLY A 81 0.08 -11.27 -1.13
C GLY A 81 0.61 -9.83 -1.24
N ARG A 82 0.04 -8.97 -2.11
CA ARG A 82 0.44 -7.55 -2.25
C ARG A 82 0.40 -6.79 -0.93
N GLU A 83 -0.59 -7.10 -0.09
CA GLU A 83 -0.77 -6.53 1.25
C GLU A 83 0.47 -6.79 2.13
N THR A 84 0.95 -8.04 2.13
CA THR A 84 2.11 -8.49 2.93
C THR A 84 3.47 -8.26 2.28
N ALA A 85 3.50 -7.86 1.00
CA ALA A 85 4.71 -7.91 0.17
C ALA A 85 5.86 -7.09 0.76
N THR A 86 5.57 -5.89 1.28
CA THR A 86 6.56 -5.01 1.90
C THR A 86 7.23 -5.69 3.10
N ALA A 87 6.42 -6.20 4.03
CA ALA A 87 6.93 -6.88 5.22
C ALA A 87 7.71 -8.15 4.86
N LYS A 88 7.22 -8.97 3.92
CA LYS A 88 7.94 -10.16 3.44
C LYS A 88 9.31 -9.80 2.87
N GLY A 89 9.39 -8.76 2.05
CA GLY A 89 10.65 -8.27 1.51
C GLY A 89 11.63 -7.87 2.61
N VAL A 90 11.16 -7.11 3.60
CA VAL A 90 11.98 -6.71 4.76
C VAL A 90 12.47 -7.92 5.55
N THR A 91 11.61 -8.90 5.83
CA THR A 91 12.00 -10.15 6.51
C THR A 91 13.10 -10.90 5.75
N ILE A 92 12.99 -11.01 4.42
CA ILE A 92 14.02 -11.64 3.59
C ILE A 92 15.36 -10.90 3.73
N VAL A 93 15.35 -9.57 3.64
CA VAL A 93 16.57 -8.76 3.76
C VAL A 93 17.17 -8.86 5.16
N ILE A 94 16.36 -8.82 6.22
CA ILE A 94 16.81 -8.99 7.61
C ILE A 94 17.49 -10.35 7.78
N ARG A 95 16.91 -11.42 7.24
CA ARG A 95 17.50 -12.77 7.29
C ARG A 95 18.87 -12.83 6.63
N GLU A 96 19.01 -12.26 5.43
CA GLU A 96 20.31 -12.25 4.75
C GLU A 96 21.33 -11.34 5.45
N ALA A 97 20.89 -10.22 6.03
CA ALA A 97 21.75 -9.34 6.82
C ALA A 97 22.22 -10.03 8.12
N ALA A 98 21.33 -10.74 8.81
CA ALA A 98 21.63 -11.47 10.04
C ALA A 98 22.68 -12.56 9.78
N LYS A 99 22.53 -13.34 8.71
CA LYS A 99 23.53 -14.33 8.26
C LYS A 99 24.91 -13.70 8.05
N ARG A 100 24.97 -12.56 7.35
CA ARG A 100 26.25 -11.84 7.10
C ARG A 100 26.89 -11.28 8.37
N ARG A 101 26.08 -10.98 9.39
CA ARG A 101 26.54 -10.44 10.68
C ARG A 101 26.75 -11.51 11.74
N GLY A 102 26.49 -12.79 11.44
CA GLY A 102 26.56 -13.88 12.42
C GLY A 102 25.51 -13.77 13.53
N ILE A 103 24.38 -13.10 13.27
CA ILE A 103 23.27 -12.97 14.22
C ILE A 103 22.31 -14.15 13.99
N ASN A 104 22.07 -14.97 15.03
CA ASN A 104 20.98 -15.93 15.00
C ASN A 104 19.65 -15.17 15.15
N LEU A 105 18.71 -15.38 14.23
CA LEU A 105 17.39 -14.78 14.33
C LEU A 105 16.51 -15.47 15.35
N GLU A 106 16.70 -16.77 15.57
CA GLU A 106 15.96 -17.51 16.59
C GLU A 106 16.36 -17.01 17.99
N GLY A 107 15.39 -16.57 18.77
CA GLY A 107 15.53 -15.91 20.06
C GLY A 107 16.02 -14.46 19.98
N ALA A 108 16.14 -13.87 18.78
CA ALA A 108 16.61 -12.50 18.63
C ALA A 108 15.54 -11.51 19.11
N ARG A 109 16.00 -10.45 19.79
CA ARG A 109 15.12 -9.32 20.13
C ARG A 109 14.97 -8.40 18.93
N VAL A 110 13.73 -8.17 18.53
CA VAL A 110 13.38 -7.28 17.41
C VAL A 110 12.57 -6.11 17.95
N VAL A 111 12.95 -4.89 17.56
CA VAL A 111 12.20 -3.66 17.91
C VAL A 111 11.55 -3.13 16.63
N ILE A 112 10.23 -2.94 16.67
CA ILE A 112 9.44 -2.46 15.53
C ILE A 112 8.75 -1.17 15.93
N GLN A 113 9.01 -0.10 15.19
CA GLN A 113 8.33 1.18 15.37
C GLN A 113 7.24 1.34 14.30
N GLY A 114 6.01 1.55 14.76
CA GLY A 114 4.82 1.64 13.91
C GLY A 114 4.17 0.28 13.67
N PHE A 115 2.85 0.21 13.83
CA PHE A 115 2.07 -1.04 13.74
C PHE A 115 0.94 -0.96 12.70
N GLY A 116 1.19 -0.23 11.60
CA GLY A 116 0.35 -0.27 10.40
C GLY A 116 0.68 -1.49 9.54
N ASN A 117 0.26 -1.48 8.26
CA ASN A 117 0.41 -2.61 7.33
C ASN A 117 1.83 -3.25 7.36
N ALA A 118 2.89 -2.46 7.13
CA ALA A 118 4.25 -3.01 7.11
C ALA A 118 4.70 -3.54 8.49
N GLY A 119 4.44 -2.79 9.56
CA GLY A 119 4.92 -3.12 10.90
C GLY A 119 4.24 -4.34 11.51
N SER A 120 2.91 -4.47 11.33
CA SER A 120 2.16 -5.59 11.88
C SER A 120 2.53 -6.92 11.22
N PHE A 121 2.64 -6.94 9.88
CA PHE A 121 3.11 -8.13 9.16
C PHE A 121 4.58 -8.43 9.43
N LEU A 122 5.43 -7.41 9.57
CA LEU A 122 6.83 -7.63 9.92
C LEU A 122 6.96 -8.25 11.32
N ALA A 123 6.20 -7.75 12.29
CA ALA A 123 6.18 -8.32 13.65
C ALA A 123 5.78 -9.78 13.63
N LYS A 124 4.72 -10.11 12.88
CA LYS A 124 4.30 -11.49 12.68
C LYS A 124 5.39 -12.34 12.03
N PHE A 125 5.96 -11.90 10.91
CA PHE A 125 6.96 -12.70 10.19
C PHE A 125 8.28 -12.87 10.94
N MET A 126 8.67 -11.88 11.74
CA MET A 126 9.84 -12.02 12.61
C MET A 126 9.56 -12.99 13.75
N HIS A 127 8.37 -12.94 14.36
CA HIS A 127 7.97 -13.90 15.39
C HIS A 127 7.87 -15.34 14.86
N ASP A 128 7.27 -15.52 13.68
CA ASP A 128 7.14 -16.83 13.03
C ASP A 128 8.50 -17.42 12.62
N ALA A 129 9.56 -16.60 12.55
CA ALA A 129 10.91 -17.01 12.20
C ALA A 129 11.75 -17.50 13.39
N GLY A 130 11.20 -17.45 14.61
CA GLY A 130 11.86 -17.83 15.87
C GLY A 130 12.25 -16.63 16.73
#